data_AF-I0FEA7-F1
#
_entry.id   AF-I0FEA7-F1
#
_cell.length_a   1.000
_cell.length_b   1.000
_cell.length_c   1.000
_cell.angle_alpha   90.00
_cell.angle_beta   90.00
_cell.angle_gamma   90.00
#
_symmetry.space_group_name_H-M   'P 1'
#
loop_
_entity.id
_entity.type
_entity.pdbx_description
1 polymer ?
#
loop_
_entity_poly.entity_id
_entity_poly.type
_entity_poly.pdbx_seq_one_letter_code
_entity_poly.pdbx_strand_id
1 'polypeptide(L)'
;MVTNIIKILEIKKIIKNNIKILNDDNHMQANIKMSLINQLNDKLEEEINNYKIAIKIAADHDSFDIAKINIQNIPITKIIKIKDESKRAVDIQNEIIIKTNAEAIKNNLNSKEKEALKFITETLQDINRAAYNTIYTDNKINKFINHLREQQIKEMIANTAKALEEIENTKANIKILHDYKKQKAELSKQLEEEINNYKISIKIAADHDSFDIAKINIQNIPITNITKIKDESKRAIDVQNTITAYLPDNNERYAYALIYLTKILPEENDYTYDKFNIFILNIGLDKTKDMLTHLAKEFSKITTTENTVMSYIKDTSQKSKLNDDLQKAHKDLQKSIRTAFGNGKLPLDTIKQNFKNISFHKFEEIKAQADLILKNQFP
;
A
#
# COMPACT_ATOMS: atom_id res chain seq x y z
N MET A 1 1.62 65.03 -13.90
CA MET A 1 0.16 64.86 -14.07
C MET A 1 -0.24 63.42 -14.45
N VAL A 2 0.42 62.79 -15.44
CA VAL A 2 -0.13 61.60 -16.13
C VAL A 2 -0.05 60.28 -15.34
N THR A 3 0.89 60.12 -14.40
CA THR A 3 1.20 58.80 -13.79
C THR A 3 0.07 58.20 -12.95
N ASN A 4 -0.58 58.96 -12.07
CA ASN A 4 -1.67 58.41 -11.23
C ASN A 4 -2.97 58.24 -12.00
N ILE A 5 -3.25 59.14 -12.95
CA ILE A 5 -4.42 59.04 -13.83
C ILE A 5 -4.31 57.78 -14.72
N ILE A 6 -3.14 57.53 -15.32
CA ILE A 6 -2.87 56.30 -16.08
C ILE A 6 -3.06 55.07 -15.19
N LYS A 7 -2.45 55.04 -14.00
CA LYS A 7 -2.59 53.93 -13.05
C LYS A 7 -4.05 53.63 -12.70
N ILE A 8 -4.88 54.66 -12.51
CA ILE A 8 -6.30 54.48 -12.23
C ILE A 8 -7.03 53.87 -13.42
N LEU A 9 -6.75 54.33 -14.64
CA LEU A 9 -7.37 53.75 -15.85
C LEU A 9 -6.99 52.28 -16.02
N GLU A 10 -5.73 51.92 -15.76
CA GLU A 10 -5.25 50.54 -15.76
C GLU A 10 -5.95 49.70 -14.68
N ILE A 11 -6.02 50.19 -13.44
CA ILE A 11 -6.69 49.49 -12.33
C ILE A 11 -8.18 49.32 -12.63
N LYS A 12 -8.85 50.35 -13.15
CA LYS A 12 -10.25 50.30 -13.57
C LYS A 12 -10.46 49.20 -14.63
N LYS A 13 -9.56 49.09 -15.60
CA LYS A 13 -9.61 48.04 -16.63
C LYS A 13 -9.46 46.65 -16.00
N ILE A 14 -8.53 46.47 -15.07
CA ILE A 14 -8.33 45.20 -14.34
C ILE A 14 -9.60 44.82 -13.55
N ILE A 15 -10.19 45.74 -12.79
CA ILE A 15 -11.40 45.49 -12.01
C ILE A 15 -12.56 45.09 -12.94
N LYS A 16 -12.77 45.82 -14.05
CA LYS A 16 -13.80 45.48 -15.03
C LYS A 16 -13.59 44.09 -15.65
N ASN A 17 -12.35 43.70 -15.94
CA ASN A 17 -12.04 42.36 -16.43
C ASN A 17 -12.36 41.29 -15.38
N ASN A 18 -12.01 41.52 -14.11
CA ASN A 18 -12.33 40.60 -13.01
C ASN A 18 -13.85 40.45 -12.82
N ILE A 19 -14.60 41.55 -12.88
CA ILE A 19 -16.07 41.53 -12.84
C ILE A 19 -16.64 40.72 -14.00
N LYS A 20 -16.07 40.84 -15.20
CA LYS A 20 -16.49 40.02 -16.36
C LYS A 20 -16.25 38.54 -16.11
N ILE A 21 -15.08 38.14 -15.59
CA ILE A 21 -14.77 36.75 -15.23
C ILE A 21 -15.78 36.20 -14.20
N LEU A 22 -16.11 37.00 -13.18
CA LEU A 22 -17.14 36.65 -12.20
C LEU A 22 -18.52 36.48 -12.87
N ASN A 23 -18.84 37.33 -13.86
CA ASN A 23 -20.12 37.31 -14.55
C ASN A 23 -20.32 36.15 -15.55
N ASP A 24 -19.25 35.59 -16.09
CA ASP A 24 -19.35 34.54 -17.11
C ASP A 24 -19.55 33.12 -16.52
N ASP A 25 -19.55 32.97 -15.19
CA ASP A 25 -19.57 31.66 -14.51
C ASP A 25 -20.94 31.20 -13.98
N ASN A 26 -21.23 29.90 -14.11
CA ASN A 26 -22.47 29.28 -13.66
C ASN A 26 -22.33 28.48 -12.35
N HIS A 27 -21.13 28.37 -11.79
CA HIS A 27 -20.86 27.56 -10.59
C HIS A 27 -21.12 28.28 -9.25
N MET A 28 -21.33 29.60 -9.27
CA MET A 28 -21.70 30.39 -8.10
C MET A 28 -23.21 30.68 -8.08
N GLN A 29 -23.86 30.62 -6.92
CA GLN A 29 -25.29 30.96 -6.80
C GLN A 29 -25.55 32.37 -7.36
N ALA A 30 -26.51 32.45 -8.30
CA ALA A 30 -26.79 33.66 -9.07
C ALA A 30 -27.01 34.90 -8.18
N ASN A 31 -27.75 34.77 -7.07
CA ASN A 31 -28.03 35.87 -6.17
C ASN A 31 -26.78 36.39 -5.44
N ILE A 32 -25.89 35.49 -5.01
CA ILE A 32 -24.65 35.86 -4.31
C ILE A 32 -23.68 36.51 -5.30
N LYS A 33 -23.54 35.91 -6.48
CA LYS A 33 -22.73 36.43 -7.59
C LYS A 33 -23.18 37.84 -8.00
N MET A 34 -24.49 38.05 -8.19
CA MET A 34 -25.03 39.34 -8.59
C MET A 34 -24.85 40.40 -7.51
N SER A 35 -25.03 40.05 -6.24
CA SER A 35 -24.76 40.92 -5.10
C SER A 35 -23.30 41.37 -5.06
N LEU A 36 -22.34 40.45 -5.22
CA LEU A 36 -20.91 40.76 -5.23
C LEU A 36 -20.49 41.62 -6.42
N ILE A 37 -21.00 41.32 -7.62
CA ILE A 37 -20.74 42.11 -8.83
C ILE A 37 -21.26 43.54 -8.68
N ASN A 38 -22.48 43.70 -8.17
CA ASN A 38 -23.06 45.02 -7.93
C ASN A 38 -22.24 45.80 -6.91
N GLN A 39 -21.87 45.18 -5.78
CA GLN A 39 -21.02 45.82 -4.78
C GLN A 39 -19.66 46.28 -5.33
N LEU A 40 -19.01 45.48 -6.18
CA LEU A 40 -17.73 45.87 -6.80
C LEU A 40 -17.89 46.99 -7.83
N ASN A 41 -18.97 46.98 -8.62
CA ASN A 41 -19.29 48.05 -9.55
C ASN A 41 -19.60 49.35 -8.83
N ASP A 42 -20.45 49.32 -7.80
CA ASP A 42 -20.86 50.49 -7.03
C ASP A 42 -19.65 51.13 -6.35
N LYS A 43 -18.83 50.33 -5.65
CA LYS A 43 -17.57 50.81 -5.03
C LYS A 43 -16.63 51.45 -6.05
N LEU A 44 -16.47 50.85 -7.23
CA LEU A 44 -15.60 51.37 -8.28
C LEU A 44 -16.14 52.70 -8.83
N GLU A 45 -17.44 52.79 -9.09
CA GLU A 45 -18.06 54.00 -9.62
C GLU A 45 -18.01 55.15 -8.63
N GLU A 46 -18.35 54.88 -7.36
CA GLU A 46 -18.25 55.83 -6.26
C GLU A 46 -16.82 56.39 -6.16
N GLU A 47 -15.81 55.52 -6.11
CA GLU A 47 -14.44 55.96 -5.91
C GLU A 47 -13.85 56.66 -7.15
N ILE A 48 -14.26 56.30 -8.36
CA ILE A 48 -13.91 57.05 -9.58
C ILE A 48 -14.51 58.45 -9.53
N ASN A 49 -15.75 58.61 -9.05
CA ASN A 49 -16.38 59.92 -8.91
C ASN A 49 -15.71 60.75 -7.81
N ASN A 50 -15.38 60.15 -6.67
CA ASN A 50 -14.57 60.78 -5.62
C ASN A 50 -13.22 61.28 -6.16
N TYR A 51 -12.54 60.47 -6.97
CA TYR A 51 -11.27 60.87 -7.57
C TYR A 51 -11.43 62.01 -8.57
N LYS A 52 -12.48 62.02 -9.41
CA LYS A 52 -12.78 63.16 -10.29
C LYS A 52 -13.03 64.45 -9.51
N ILE A 53 -13.73 64.38 -8.37
CA ILE A 53 -13.96 65.53 -7.49
C ILE A 53 -12.63 66.01 -6.90
N ALA A 54 -11.80 65.09 -6.42
CA ALA A 54 -10.48 65.41 -5.88
C ALA A 54 -9.56 66.07 -6.93
N ILE A 55 -9.61 65.64 -8.20
CA ILE A 55 -8.89 66.31 -9.30
C ILE A 55 -9.38 67.75 -9.44
N LYS A 56 -10.70 68.00 -9.45
CA LYS A 56 -11.25 69.35 -9.60
C LYS A 56 -10.77 70.27 -8.48
N ILE A 57 -10.80 69.79 -7.23
CA ILE A 57 -10.32 70.53 -6.06
C ILE A 57 -8.80 70.78 -6.16
N ALA A 58 -8.02 69.77 -6.52
CA ALA A 58 -6.57 69.89 -6.65
C ALA A 58 -6.13 70.79 -7.81
N ALA A 59 -6.96 70.91 -8.86
CA ALA A 59 -6.75 71.76 -10.02
C ALA A 59 -7.13 73.23 -9.79
N ASP A 60 -7.91 73.51 -8.75
CA ASP A 60 -8.39 74.86 -8.41
C ASP A 60 -7.28 75.65 -7.68
N HIS A 61 -6.27 76.06 -8.44
CA HIS A 61 -5.15 76.85 -7.95
C HIS A 61 -4.60 77.76 -9.05
N ASP A 62 -4.23 78.99 -8.68
CA ASP A 62 -3.70 80.02 -9.59
C ASP A 62 -2.37 79.67 -10.27
N SER A 63 -1.71 78.60 -9.83
CA SER A 63 -0.40 78.17 -10.32
C SER A 63 -0.52 76.77 -10.89
N PHE A 64 -0.21 76.63 -12.17
CA PHE A 64 -0.24 75.37 -12.88
C PHE A 64 0.70 74.32 -12.26
N ASP A 65 1.87 74.74 -11.80
CA ASP A 65 2.85 73.82 -11.19
C ASP A 65 2.35 73.28 -9.85
N ILE A 66 1.67 74.11 -9.06
CA ILE A 66 1.08 73.69 -7.77
C ILE A 66 -0.11 72.76 -8.02
N ALA A 67 -1.01 73.10 -8.96
CA ALA A 67 -2.11 72.23 -9.37
C ALA A 67 -1.63 70.85 -9.84
N LYS A 68 -0.55 70.83 -10.64
CA LYS A 68 0.06 69.59 -11.15
C LYS A 68 0.60 68.71 -10.00
N ILE A 69 1.27 69.29 -9.00
CA ILE A 69 1.77 68.58 -7.82
C ILE A 69 0.61 68.05 -6.98
N ASN A 70 -0.41 68.88 -6.73
CA ASN A 70 -1.58 68.48 -5.93
C ASN A 70 -2.32 67.30 -6.56
N ILE A 71 -2.54 67.31 -7.88
CA ILE A 71 -3.16 66.19 -8.60
C ILE A 71 -2.29 64.93 -8.54
N GLN A 72 -0.97 65.06 -8.61
CA GLN A 72 -0.05 63.93 -8.45
C GLN A 72 -0.07 63.34 -7.04
N ASN A 73 -0.44 64.13 -6.03
CA ASN A 73 -0.48 63.70 -4.64
C ASN A 73 -1.84 63.14 -4.20
N ILE A 74 -2.87 63.15 -5.06
CA ILE A 74 -4.16 62.54 -4.73
C ILE A 74 -3.96 61.02 -4.50
N PRO A 75 -4.30 60.50 -3.31
CA PRO A 75 -4.11 59.10 -2.99
C PRO A 75 -5.06 58.21 -3.79
N ILE A 76 -4.54 57.08 -4.27
CA ILE A 76 -5.31 56.07 -5.04
C ILE A 76 -5.52 54.76 -4.24
N THR A 77 -5.27 54.81 -2.93
CA THR A 77 -5.26 53.62 -2.05
C THR A 77 -6.58 52.88 -2.02
N LYS A 78 -7.71 53.59 -2.05
CA LYS A 78 -9.05 52.99 -2.11
C LYS A 78 -9.28 52.22 -3.42
N ILE A 79 -8.89 52.79 -4.56
CA ILE A 79 -8.98 52.13 -5.88
C ILE A 79 -8.10 50.88 -5.92
N ILE A 80 -6.91 50.92 -5.31
CA ILE A 80 -6.04 49.74 -5.17
C ILE A 80 -6.72 48.65 -4.32
N LYS A 81 -7.35 49.01 -3.18
CA LYS A 81 -8.09 48.05 -2.35
C LYS A 81 -9.21 47.36 -3.13
N ILE A 82 -9.98 48.10 -3.94
CA ILE A 82 -11.03 47.52 -4.80
C ILE A 82 -10.42 46.56 -5.83
N LYS A 83 -9.24 46.88 -6.39
CA LYS A 83 -8.50 45.96 -7.28
C LYS A 83 -8.20 44.64 -6.57
N ASP A 84 -7.68 44.69 -5.36
CA ASP A 84 -7.27 43.52 -4.60
C ASP A 84 -8.49 42.72 -4.10
N GLU A 85 -9.60 43.38 -3.77
CA GLU A 85 -10.91 42.73 -3.52
C GLU A 85 -11.41 41.99 -4.76
N SER A 86 -11.43 42.64 -5.93
CA SER A 86 -11.89 42.03 -7.18
C SER A 86 -11.02 40.83 -7.59
N LYS A 87 -9.70 40.91 -7.36
CA LYS A 87 -8.78 39.80 -7.64
C LYS A 87 -9.04 38.62 -6.70
N ARG A 88 -9.16 38.86 -5.40
CA ARG A 88 -9.49 37.82 -4.41
C ARG A 88 -10.80 37.10 -4.74
N ALA A 89 -11.81 37.84 -5.19
CA ALA A 89 -13.08 37.24 -5.63
C ALA A 89 -12.89 36.26 -6.80
N VAL A 90 -12.12 36.65 -7.83
CA VAL A 90 -11.79 35.78 -8.97
C VAL A 90 -10.94 34.57 -8.52
N ASP A 91 -9.98 34.77 -7.63
CA ASP A 91 -9.14 33.68 -7.13
C ASP A 91 -9.99 32.62 -6.38
N ILE A 92 -10.90 33.05 -5.50
CA ILE A 92 -11.86 32.18 -4.79
C ILE A 92 -12.75 31.42 -5.78
N GLN A 93 -13.27 32.11 -6.78
CA GLN A 93 -14.10 31.52 -7.82
C GLN A 93 -13.35 30.42 -8.58
N ASN A 94 -12.11 30.70 -9.00
CA ASN A 94 -11.28 29.72 -9.69
C ASN A 94 -11.03 28.47 -8.83
N GLU A 95 -10.81 28.63 -7.53
CA GLU A 95 -10.67 27.50 -6.60
C GLU A 95 -11.96 26.66 -6.50
N ILE A 96 -13.13 27.30 -6.46
CA ILE A 96 -14.43 26.62 -6.46
C ILE A 96 -14.62 25.82 -7.75
N ILE A 97 -14.31 26.41 -8.91
CA ILE A 97 -14.42 25.74 -10.21
C ILE A 97 -13.48 24.54 -10.26
N ILE A 98 -12.23 24.72 -9.84
CA ILE A 98 -11.22 23.64 -9.81
C ILE A 98 -11.72 22.48 -8.97
N LYS A 99 -12.25 22.75 -7.76
CA LYS A 99 -12.77 21.72 -6.86
C LYS A 99 -14.00 21.02 -7.45
N THR A 100 -14.95 21.80 -7.97
CA THR A 100 -16.23 21.28 -8.50
C THR A 100 -16.01 20.38 -9.71
N ASN A 101 -15.14 20.79 -10.63
CA ASN A 101 -14.81 19.98 -11.81
C ASN A 101 -14.10 18.68 -11.44
N ALA A 102 -13.15 18.75 -10.49
CA ALA A 102 -12.46 17.55 -10.02
C ALA A 102 -13.43 16.58 -9.34
N GLU A 103 -14.40 17.09 -8.58
CA GLU A 103 -15.44 16.27 -7.93
C GLU A 103 -16.38 15.63 -8.94
N ALA A 104 -16.80 16.35 -9.98
CA ALA A 104 -17.60 15.80 -11.07
C ALA A 104 -16.87 14.64 -11.77
N ILE A 105 -15.58 14.80 -12.07
CA ILE A 105 -14.74 13.74 -12.65
C ILE A 105 -14.67 12.53 -11.71
N LYS A 106 -14.40 12.74 -10.42
CA LYS A 106 -14.37 11.65 -9.41
C LYS A 106 -15.71 10.91 -9.36
N ASN A 107 -16.83 11.62 -9.46
CA ASN A 107 -18.16 11.03 -9.37
C ASN A 107 -18.49 10.12 -10.56
N ASN A 108 -17.95 10.39 -11.75
CA ASN A 108 -18.11 9.57 -12.95
C ASN A 108 -17.30 8.26 -12.93
N LEU A 109 -16.37 8.11 -11.98
CA LEU A 109 -15.62 6.86 -11.80
C LEU A 109 -16.47 5.79 -11.11
N ASN A 110 -16.24 4.52 -11.48
CA ASN A 110 -16.86 3.39 -10.79
C ASN A 110 -16.21 3.16 -9.40
N SER A 111 -16.75 2.22 -8.61
CA SER A 111 -16.25 1.99 -7.23
C SER A 111 -14.76 1.64 -7.17
N LYS A 112 -14.30 0.71 -8.03
CA LYS A 112 -12.89 0.28 -8.06
C LYS A 112 -11.96 1.42 -8.49
N GLU A 113 -12.39 2.21 -9.48
CA GLU A 113 -11.67 3.38 -9.95
C GLU A 113 -11.58 4.47 -8.86
N LYS A 114 -12.68 4.72 -8.12
CA LYS A 114 -12.70 5.66 -7.00
C LYS A 114 -11.73 5.27 -5.90
N GLU A 115 -11.69 3.99 -5.54
CA GLU A 115 -10.75 3.46 -4.55
C GLU A 115 -9.30 3.61 -5.00
N ALA A 116 -9.00 3.29 -6.27
CA ALA A 116 -7.66 3.45 -6.83
C ALA A 116 -7.21 4.92 -6.86
N LEU A 117 -8.08 5.83 -7.31
CA LEU A 117 -7.78 7.27 -7.30
C LEU A 117 -7.58 7.77 -5.86
N LYS A 118 -8.46 7.38 -4.93
CA LYS A 118 -8.34 7.74 -3.50
C LYS A 118 -7.01 7.26 -2.91
N PHE A 119 -6.63 6.00 -3.17
CA PHE A 119 -5.35 5.45 -2.72
C PHE A 119 -4.16 6.26 -3.23
N ILE A 120 -4.16 6.66 -4.50
CA ILE A 120 -3.12 7.52 -5.08
C ILE A 120 -3.12 8.89 -4.40
N THR A 121 -4.28 9.56 -4.30
CA THR A 121 -4.33 10.93 -3.77
C THR A 121 -3.93 10.98 -2.30
N GLU A 122 -4.41 10.04 -1.47
CA GLU A 122 -4.00 9.94 -0.06
C GLU A 122 -2.50 9.64 0.07
N THR A 123 -1.97 8.78 -0.81
CA THR A 123 -0.53 8.50 -0.85
C THR A 123 0.28 9.76 -1.18
N LEU A 124 -0.14 10.55 -2.17
CA LEU A 124 0.55 11.79 -2.54
C LEU A 124 0.45 12.88 -1.47
N GLN A 125 -0.65 12.89 -0.71
CA GLN A 125 -0.89 13.85 0.38
C GLN A 125 -0.20 13.48 1.69
N ASP A 126 0.18 12.22 1.87
CA ASP A 126 0.88 11.76 3.07
C ASP A 126 2.29 12.36 3.17
N ILE A 127 2.49 13.25 4.14
CA ILE A 127 3.76 13.92 4.42
C ILE A 127 4.72 13.08 5.26
N ASN A 128 4.27 11.92 5.78
CA ASN A 128 5.17 11.04 6.52
C ASN A 128 6.17 10.40 5.57
N ARG A 129 7.47 10.52 5.89
CA ARG A 129 8.66 10.14 5.10
C ARG A 129 9.05 11.18 4.04
N ALA A 130 9.72 12.24 4.50
CA ALA A 130 10.24 13.34 3.68
C ALA A 130 11.48 12.92 2.87
N ALA A 131 11.32 12.71 1.57
CA ALA A 131 12.41 12.66 0.60
C ALA A 131 12.02 13.15 -0.81
N TYR A 132 10.83 13.73 -0.99
CA TYR A 132 10.30 14.13 -2.31
C TYR A 132 10.15 15.64 -2.40
N ASN A 133 10.40 16.20 -3.58
CA ASN A 133 10.41 17.64 -3.78
C ASN A 133 8.99 18.22 -3.87
N THR A 134 8.03 17.41 -4.36
CA THR A 134 6.66 17.85 -4.58
C THR A 134 5.72 17.55 -3.40
N ILE A 135 5.13 18.60 -2.84
CA ILE A 135 4.00 18.49 -1.90
C ILE A 135 2.68 18.57 -2.69
N TYR A 136 1.87 17.52 -2.62
CA TYR A 136 0.53 17.50 -3.22
C TYR A 136 -0.51 18.02 -2.21
N THR A 137 -0.87 19.29 -2.34
CA THR A 137 -2.04 19.86 -1.63
C THR A 137 -3.34 19.47 -2.33
N ASP A 138 -4.49 19.62 -1.65
CA ASP A 138 -5.82 19.43 -2.26
C ASP A 138 -5.97 20.21 -3.58
N ASN A 139 -5.48 21.45 -3.62
CA ASN A 139 -5.53 22.27 -4.82
C ASN A 139 -4.67 21.68 -5.96
N LYS A 140 -3.47 21.17 -5.65
CA LYS A 140 -2.61 20.52 -6.65
C LYS A 140 -3.24 19.23 -7.18
N ILE A 141 -3.86 18.43 -6.30
CA ILE A 141 -4.61 17.23 -6.69
C ILE A 141 -5.80 17.57 -7.58
N ASN A 142 -6.61 18.57 -7.23
CA ASN A 142 -7.76 18.95 -8.06
C ASN A 142 -7.32 19.50 -9.43
N LYS A 143 -6.22 20.28 -9.48
CA LYS A 143 -5.61 20.72 -10.74
C LYS A 143 -5.12 19.54 -11.57
N PHE A 144 -4.49 18.55 -10.95
CA PHE A 144 -4.04 17.33 -11.61
C PHE A 144 -5.21 16.56 -12.24
N ILE A 145 -6.29 16.34 -11.49
CA ILE A 145 -7.51 15.67 -11.97
C ILE A 145 -8.15 16.44 -13.14
N ASN A 146 -8.27 17.76 -13.01
CA ASN A 146 -8.85 18.59 -14.06
C ASN A 146 -8.02 18.61 -15.35
N HIS A 147 -6.69 18.64 -15.22
CA HIS A 147 -5.77 18.61 -16.36
C HIS A 147 -5.95 17.31 -17.16
N LEU A 148 -5.95 16.17 -16.47
CA LEU A 148 -6.05 14.85 -17.10
C LEU A 148 -7.45 14.53 -17.65
N ARG A 149 -8.50 15.07 -17.01
CA ARG A 149 -9.90 14.73 -17.32
C ARG A 149 -10.19 13.24 -17.11
N GLU A 150 -11.45 12.85 -17.29
CA GLU A 150 -11.94 11.52 -16.91
C GLU A 150 -11.19 10.36 -17.58
N GLN A 151 -11.01 10.41 -18.91
CA GLN A 151 -10.43 9.29 -19.65
C GLN A 151 -8.98 9.01 -19.26
N GLN A 152 -8.15 10.04 -19.10
CA GLN A 152 -6.74 9.84 -18.72
C GLN A 152 -6.61 9.43 -17.25
N ILE A 153 -7.53 9.86 -16.37
CA ILE A 153 -7.61 9.36 -14.99
C ILE A 153 -7.91 7.86 -15.00
N LYS A 154 -8.90 7.39 -15.78
CA LYS A 154 -9.21 5.95 -15.90
C LYS A 154 -8.01 5.12 -16.36
N GLU A 155 -7.26 5.60 -17.34
CA GLU A 155 -6.03 4.93 -17.80
C GLU A 155 -4.95 4.91 -16.73
N MET A 156 -4.75 6.03 -16.02
CA MET A 156 -3.73 6.16 -14.99
C MET A 156 -3.95 5.17 -13.84
N ILE A 157 -5.20 5.05 -13.39
CA ILE A 157 -5.56 4.29 -12.18
C ILE A 157 -5.78 2.80 -12.45
N ALA A 158 -5.86 2.36 -13.71
CA ALA A 158 -6.20 0.99 -14.08
C ALA A 158 -5.27 -0.05 -13.42
N ASN A 159 -3.97 0.22 -13.44
CA ASN A 159 -2.98 -0.67 -12.85
C ASN A 159 -3.01 -0.65 -11.30
N THR A 160 -3.27 0.51 -10.69
CA THR A 160 -3.49 0.62 -9.24
C THR A 160 -4.77 -0.09 -8.80
N ALA A 161 -5.85 -0.01 -9.58
CA ALA A 161 -7.08 -0.74 -9.30
C ALA A 161 -6.83 -2.26 -9.29
N LYS A 162 -6.03 -2.77 -10.24
CA LYS A 162 -5.60 -4.17 -10.26
C LYS A 162 -4.73 -4.51 -9.03
N ALA A 163 -3.79 -3.64 -8.66
CA ALA A 163 -2.97 -3.83 -7.46
C ALA A 163 -3.82 -3.97 -6.19
N LEU A 164 -4.81 -3.09 -6.01
CA LEU A 164 -5.71 -3.12 -4.87
C LEU A 164 -6.57 -4.38 -4.83
N GLU A 165 -7.07 -4.84 -5.98
CA GLU A 165 -7.80 -6.11 -6.08
C GLU A 165 -6.92 -7.31 -5.68
N GLU A 166 -5.66 -7.34 -6.13
CA GLU A 166 -4.71 -8.38 -5.72
C GLU A 166 -4.36 -8.30 -4.22
N ILE A 167 -4.23 -7.10 -3.65
CA ILE A 167 -4.02 -6.88 -2.21
C ILE A 167 -5.20 -7.42 -1.41
N GLU A 168 -6.44 -7.09 -1.78
CA GLU A 168 -7.64 -7.55 -1.06
C GLU A 168 -7.81 -9.07 -1.15
N ASN A 169 -7.58 -9.65 -2.33
CA ASN A 169 -7.56 -11.12 -2.49
C ASN A 169 -6.49 -11.77 -1.60
N THR A 170 -5.31 -11.16 -1.51
CA THR A 170 -4.22 -11.66 -0.66
C THR A 170 -4.60 -11.58 0.82
N LYS A 171 -5.18 -10.46 1.28
CA LYS A 171 -5.68 -10.32 2.66
C LYS A 171 -6.73 -11.37 3.00
N ALA A 172 -7.67 -11.62 2.08
CA ALA A 172 -8.70 -12.65 2.25
C ALA A 172 -8.08 -14.05 2.40
N ASN A 173 -7.12 -14.40 1.53
CA ASN A 173 -6.38 -15.66 1.64
C ASN A 173 -5.63 -15.77 2.98
N ILE A 174 -4.86 -14.75 3.36
CA ILE A 174 -4.11 -14.72 4.62
C ILE A 174 -5.04 -14.91 5.82
N LYS A 175 -6.22 -14.29 5.82
CA LYS A 175 -7.19 -14.39 6.92
C LYS A 175 -7.64 -15.84 7.16
N ILE A 176 -7.78 -16.64 6.10
CA ILE A 176 -8.27 -18.03 6.14
C ILE A 176 -7.15 -19.02 6.53
N LEU A 177 -5.87 -18.64 6.39
CA LEU A 177 -4.76 -19.49 6.84
C LEU A 177 -4.80 -19.70 8.36
N HIS A 178 -4.50 -20.91 8.81
CA HIS A 178 -4.45 -21.25 10.23
C HIS A 178 -3.34 -20.50 10.99
N ASP A 179 -3.63 -20.03 12.21
CA ASP A 179 -2.77 -19.12 12.98
C ASP A 179 -1.45 -19.72 13.47
N TYR A 180 -1.37 -21.04 13.66
CA TYR A 180 -0.12 -21.69 14.08
C TYR A 180 0.95 -21.74 12.97
N LYS A 181 0.62 -21.31 11.75
CA LYS A 181 1.59 -21.22 10.64
C LYS A 181 2.33 -19.88 10.70
N LYS A 182 3.63 -19.93 11.00
CA LYS A 182 4.56 -18.80 10.82
C LYS A 182 4.42 -18.14 9.43
N GLN A 183 4.07 -18.93 8.40
CA GLN A 183 3.76 -18.45 7.05
C GLN A 183 2.70 -17.33 7.02
N LYS A 184 1.66 -17.38 7.86
CA LYS A 184 0.62 -16.34 7.90
C LYS A 184 1.18 -14.99 8.33
N ALA A 185 2.05 -14.99 9.34
CA ALA A 185 2.71 -13.78 9.81
C ALA A 185 3.72 -13.26 8.78
N GLU A 186 4.46 -14.15 8.12
CA GLU A 186 5.42 -13.78 7.08
C GLU A 186 4.73 -13.15 5.86
N LEU A 187 3.65 -13.77 5.35
CA LEU A 187 2.87 -13.21 4.24
C LEU A 187 2.22 -11.88 4.60
N SER A 188 1.70 -11.74 5.83
CA SER A 188 1.16 -10.45 6.31
C SER A 188 2.22 -9.36 6.28
N LYS A 189 3.42 -9.66 6.80
CA LYS A 189 4.54 -8.72 6.82
C LYS A 189 5.00 -8.34 5.41
N GLN A 190 5.21 -9.33 4.54
CA GLN A 190 5.62 -9.10 3.15
C GLN A 190 4.60 -8.25 2.39
N LEU A 191 3.30 -8.51 2.58
CA LEU A 191 2.24 -7.72 1.97
C LEU A 191 2.25 -6.26 2.46
N GLU A 192 2.41 -6.04 3.76
CA GLU A 192 2.48 -4.70 4.34
C GLU A 192 3.70 -3.92 3.82
N GLU A 193 4.87 -4.56 3.78
CA GLU A 193 6.10 -3.99 3.22
C GLU A 193 5.91 -3.63 1.75
N GLU A 194 5.31 -4.51 0.94
CA GLU A 194 5.12 -4.25 -0.49
C GLU A 194 4.05 -3.19 -0.77
N ILE A 195 2.98 -3.10 0.03
CA ILE A 195 2.03 -1.98 -0.05
C ILE A 195 2.75 -0.65 0.20
N ASN A 196 3.65 -0.61 1.18
CA ASN A 196 4.45 0.58 1.47
C ASN A 196 5.44 0.91 0.33
N ASN A 197 6.08 -0.10 -0.26
CA ASN A 197 6.94 0.08 -1.44
C ASN A 197 6.17 0.62 -2.64
N TYR A 198 4.93 0.15 -2.85
CA TYR A 198 4.06 0.63 -3.91
C TYR A 198 3.66 2.09 -3.69
N LYS A 199 3.32 2.48 -2.44
CA LYS A 199 3.08 3.88 -2.08
C LYS A 199 4.30 4.79 -2.34
N ILE A 200 5.49 4.31 -1.99
CA ILE A 200 6.76 5.01 -2.28
C ILE A 200 6.95 5.19 -3.79
N SER A 201 6.68 4.15 -4.57
CA SER A 201 6.78 4.20 -6.04
C SER A 201 5.81 5.21 -6.65
N ILE A 202 4.60 5.34 -6.11
CA ILE A 202 3.62 6.38 -6.52
C ILE A 202 4.18 7.79 -6.26
N LYS A 203 4.75 8.03 -5.08
CA LYS A 203 5.35 9.34 -4.75
C LYS A 203 6.49 9.69 -5.70
N ILE A 204 7.39 8.75 -5.98
CA ILE A 204 8.50 8.92 -6.94
C ILE A 204 7.97 9.20 -8.33
N ALA A 205 7.01 8.40 -8.80
CA ALA A 205 6.43 8.54 -10.13
C ALA A 205 5.72 9.90 -10.33
N ALA A 206 5.20 10.48 -9.25
CA ALA A 206 4.49 11.76 -9.27
C ALA A 206 5.38 12.98 -9.01
N ASP A 207 6.67 12.81 -8.67
CA ASP A 207 7.59 13.90 -8.36
C ASP A 207 8.16 14.56 -9.63
N HIS A 208 7.26 15.14 -10.43
CA HIS A 208 7.57 15.82 -11.68
C HIS A 208 6.72 17.09 -11.84
N ASP A 209 7.26 18.08 -12.55
CA ASP A 209 6.55 19.34 -12.84
C ASP A 209 5.38 19.14 -13.80
N SER A 210 5.46 18.15 -14.69
CA SER A 210 4.43 17.85 -15.69
C SER A 210 3.45 16.79 -15.18
N PHE A 211 2.17 17.12 -15.22
CA PHE A 211 1.08 16.19 -14.92
C PHE A 211 0.99 15.03 -15.91
N ASP A 212 1.31 15.25 -17.18
CA ASP A 212 1.28 14.17 -18.19
C ASP A 212 2.39 13.15 -17.91
N ILE A 213 3.56 13.61 -17.49
CA ILE A 213 4.68 12.73 -17.10
C ILE A 213 4.33 11.96 -15.82
N ALA A 214 3.81 12.65 -14.80
CA ALA A 214 3.36 12.01 -13.57
C ALA A 214 2.31 10.92 -13.85
N LYS A 215 1.33 11.21 -14.73
CA LYS A 215 0.32 10.25 -15.16
C LYS A 215 0.93 8.98 -15.77
N ILE A 216 1.83 9.16 -16.74
CA ILE A 216 2.46 8.04 -17.45
C ILE A 216 3.28 7.18 -16.47
N ASN A 217 4.03 7.83 -15.57
CA ASN A 217 4.87 7.12 -14.61
C ASN A 217 4.02 6.33 -13.60
N ILE A 218 2.95 6.92 -13.06
CA ILE A 218 2.03 6.23 -12.13
C ILE A 218 1.38 5.02 -12.81
N GLN A 219 0.89 5.21 -14.04
CA GLN A 219 0.26 4.14 -14.83
C GLN A 219 1.18 2.92 -14.97
N ASN A 220 2.48 3.16 -15.14
CA ASN A 220 3.48 2.13 -15.46
C ASN A 220 4.16 1.51 -14.22
N ILE A 221 3.74 1.83 -13.00
CA ILE A 221 4.35 1.24 -11.79
C ILE A 221 4.12 -0.28 -11.79
N PRO A 222 5.17 -1.12 -11.77
CA PRO A 222 4.99 -2.57 -11.80
C PRO A 222 4.30 -3.07 -10.52
N ILE A 223 3.36 -4.03 -10.69
CA ILE A 223 2.67 -4.71 -9.58
C ILE A 223 3.17 -6.13 -9.36
N THR A 224 4.27 -6.52 -10.02
CA THR A 224 4.79 -7.90 -10.09
C THR A 224 4.98 -8.55 -8.72
N ASN A 225 5.47 -7.80 -7.73
CA ASN A 225 5.68 -8.32 -6.38
C ASN A 225 4.35 -8.54 -5.63
N ILE A 226 3.38 -7.63 -5.77
CA ILE A 226 2.02 -7.81 -5.25
C ILE A 226 1.41 -9.09 -5.84
N THR A 227 1.54 -9.29 -7.17
CA THR A 227 1.04 -10.49 -7.84
C THR A 227 1.71 -11.77 -7.33
N LYS A 228 3.03 -11.74 -7.09
CA LYS A 228 3.76 -12.88 -6.52
C LYS A 228 3.24 -13.26 -5.13
N ILE A 229 3.05 -12.28 -4.24
CA ILE A 229 2.53 -12.52 -2.88
C ILE A 229 1.09 -13.05 -2.97
N LYS A 230 0.27 -12.52 -3.88
CA LYS A 230 -1.08 -13.03 -4.15
C LYS A 230 -1.05 -14.51 -4.56
N ASP A 231 -0.19 -14.88 -5.51
CA ASP A 231 -0.04 -16.25 -5.97
C ASP A 231 0.47 -17.19 -4.87
N GLU A 232 1.43 -16.75 -4.06
CA GLU A 232 1.93 -17.50 -2.90
C GLU A 232 0.83 -17.73 -1.86
N SER A 233 0.07 -16.69 -1.51
CA SER A 233 -1.03 -16.80 -0.55
C SER A 233 -2.11 -17.78 -1.03
N LYS A 234 -2.39 -17.80 -2.34
CA LYS A 234 -3.35 -18.73 -2.94
C LYS A 234 -2.83 -20.16 -2.87
N ARG A 235 -1.56 -20.40 -3.21
CA ARG A 235 -0.93 -21.73 -3.07
C ARG A 235 -0.97 -22.23 -1.63
N ALA A 236 -0.74 -21.35 -0.66
CA ALA A 236 -0.81 -21.70 0.76
C ALA A 236 -2.21 -22.18 1.17
N ILE A 237 -3.26 -21.52 0.68
CA ILE A 237 -4.64 -21.93 0.90
C ILE A 237 -4.95 -23.25 0.21
N ASP A 238 -4.50 -23.43 -1.03
CA ASP A 238 -4.74 -24.67 -1.78
C ASP A 238 -4.10 -25.87 -1.09
N VAL A 239 -2.88 -25.71 -0.57
CA VAL A 239 -2.21 -26.74 0.23
C VAL A 239 -2.95 -27.01 1.53
N GLN A 240 -3.40 -25.96 2.24
CA GLN A 240 -4.19 -26.13 3.46
C GLN A 240 -5.48 -26.91 3.18
N ASN A 241 -6.23 -26.53 2.16
CA ASN A 241 -7.49 -27.20 1.80
C ASN A 241 -7.25 -28.64 1.35
N THR A 242 -6.18 -28.88 0.58
CA THR A 242 -5.76 -30.22 0.15
C THR A 242 -5.42 -31.11 1.35
N ILE A 243 -4.78 -30.57 2.38
CA ILE A 243 -4.46 -31.31 3.59
C ILE A 243 -5.73 -31.55 4.43
N THR A 244 -6.54 -30.52 4.66
CA THR A 244 -7.74 -30.59 5.51
C THR A 244 -8.82 -31.51 4.94
N ALA A 245 -9.05 -31.50 3.62
CA ALA A 245 -10.11 -32.29 2.98
C ALA A 245 -9.88 -33.82 3.03
N TYR A 246 -8.64 -34.27 3.24
CA TYR A 246 -8.26 -35.68 3.14
C TYR A 246 -7.74 -36.30 4.44
N LEU A 247 -7.79 -35.54 5.54
CA LEU A 247 -7.41 -36.00 6.88
C LEU A 247 -8.59 -35.85 7.87
N PRO A 248 -9.77 -36.47 7.63
CA PRO A 248 -10.99 -36.03 8.30
C PRO A 248 -11.02 -36.33 9.81
N ASP A 249 -10.31 -37.35 10.31
CA ASP A 249 -10.59 -37.87 11.67
C ASP A 249 -9.38 -38.33 12.51
N ASN A 250 -8.16 -37.78 12.31
CA ASN A 250 -7.05 -38.00 13.27
C ASN A 250 -5.96 -36.92 13.14
N ASN A 251 -6.42 -35.67 13.21
CA ASN A 251 -5.77 -34.48 12.65
C ASN A 251 -4.40 -34.12 13.27
N GLU A 252 -4.14 -34.48 14.53
CA GLU A 252 -2.94 -34.02 15.25
C GLU A 252 -1.62 -34.60 14.73
N ARG A 253 -1.58 -35.90 14.39
CA ARG A 253 -0.32 -36.56 13.97
C ARG A 253 0.17 -36.06 12.60
N TYR A 254 -0.77 -35.77 11.71
CA TYR A 254 -0.48 -35.20 10.40
C TYR A 254 -0.14 -33.71 10.49
N ALA A 255 -0.86 -32.96 11.32
CA ALA A 255 -0.51 -31.58 11.65
C ALA A 255 0.91 -31.50 12.23
N TYR A 256 1.27 -32.42 13.13
CA TYR A 256 2.63 -32.52 13.67
C TYR A 256 3.67 -32.77 12.56
N ALA A 257 3.42 -33.72 11.64
CA ALA A 257 4.35 -33.98 10.55
C ALA A 257 4.55 -32.75 9.65
N LEU A 258 3.47 -32.02 9.35
CA LEU A 258 3.52 -30.77 8.58
C LEU A 258 4.25 -29.65 9.33
N ILE A 259 3.96 -29.46 10.62
CA ILE A 259 4.63 -28.47 11.47
C ILE A 259 6.12 -28.81 11.56
N TYR A 260 6.47 -30.09 11.67
CA TYR A 260 7.85 -30.53 11.73
C TYR A 260 8.60 -30.21 10.42
N LEU A 261 8.04 -30.61 9.27
CA LEU A 261 8.63 -30.30 7.96
C LEU A 261 8.80 -28.79 7.75
N THR A 262 7.78 -28.01 8.07
CA THR A 262 7.81 -26.55 7.92
C THR A 262 8.75 -25.84 8.89
N LYS A 263 9.15 -26.48 10.00
CA LYS A 263 10.17 -25.97 10.92
C LYS A 263 11.59 -26.32 10.48
N ILE A 264 11.80 -27.55 10.00
CA ILE A 264 13.15 -28.07 9.73
C ILE A 264 13.70 -27.64 8.37
N LEU A 265 12.85 -27.53 7.35
CA LEU A 265 13.28 -27.21 6.00
C LEU A 265 13.89 -25.79 5.85
N PRO A 266 13.38 -24.73 6.52
CA PRO A 266 13.98 -23.39 6.49
C PRO A 266 15.33 -23.27 7.22
N GLU A 267 15.64 -24.18 8.15
CA GLU A 267 16.86 -24.09 8.96
C GLU A 267 18.10 -24.39 8.09
N GLU A 268 19.02 -23.41 8.01
CA GLU A 268 20.27 -23.45 7.23
C GLU A 268 20.12 -23.45 5.69
N ASN A 269 18.95 -23.10 5.15
CA ASN A 269 18.70 -23.14 3.69
C ASN A 269 17.88 -21.95 3.16
N ASP A 270 17.97 -21.69 1.85
CA ASP A 270 17.15 -20.69 1.11
C ASP A 270 15.68 -21.12 0.93
N TYR A 271 15.17 -21.90 1.87
CA TYR A 271 13.88 -22.55 1.75
C TYR A 271 12.76 -21.67 2.28
N THR A 272 11.76 -21.42 1.44
CA THR A 272 10.59 -20.61 1.77
C THR A 272 9.34 -21.48 1.88
N TYR A 273 8.34 -21.01 2.61
CA TYR A 273 7.03 -21.68 2.66
C TYR A 273 6.40 -21.82 1.27
N ASP A 274 6.63 -20.88 0.35
CA ASP A 274 6.17 -21.01 -1.03
C ASP A 274 6.74 -22.24 -1.74
N LYS A 275 8.05 -22.48 -1.61
CA LYS A 275 8.70 -23.66 -2.19
C LYS A 275 8.11 -24.96 -1.64
N PHE A 276 7.74 -24.99 -0.35
CA PHE A 276 6.98 -26.11 0.22
C PHE A 276 5.65 -26.30 -0.48
N ASN A 277 4.90 -25.20 -0.61
CA ASN A 277 3.54 -25.27 -1.12
C ASN A 277 3.54 -25.71 -2.59
N ILE A 278 4.46 -25.18 -3.40
CA ILE A 278 4.69 -25.62 -4.78
C ILE A 278 4.99 -27.12 -4.83
N PHE A 279 5.86 -27.62 -3.95
CA PHE A 279 6.16 -29.05 -3.88
C PHE A 279 4.91 -29.89 -3.59
N ILE A 280 4.14 -29.54 -2.56
CA ILE A 280 2.93 -30.27 -2.16
C ILE A 280 1.90 -30.29 -3.30
N LEU A 281 1.66 -29.15 -3.96
CA LEU A 281 0.73 -29.08 -5.08
C LEU A 281 1.21 -29.92 -6.26
N ASN A 282 2.52 -29.89 -6.57
CA ASN A 282 3.07 -30.59 -7.72
C ASN A 282 3.12 -32.11 -7.57
N ILE A 283 3.42 -32.64 -6.37
CA ILE A 283 3.37 -34.10 -6.17
C ILE A 283 1.93 -34.62 -6.16
N GLY A 284 0.96 -33.73 -6.00
CA GLY A 284 -0.44 -34.06 -5.94
C GLY A 284 -0.84 -34.67 -4.60
N LEU A 285 -2.15 -34.79 -4.44
CA LEU A 285 -2.76 -35.19 -3.19
C LEU A 285 -2.34 -36.59 -2.73
N ASP A 286 -2.48 -37.61 -3.58
CA ASP A 286 -2.26 -39.00 -3.17
C ASP A 286 -0.82 -39.23 -2.69
N LYS A 287 0.15 -38.63 -3.38
CA LYS A 287 1.55 -38.71 -3.00
C LYS A 287 1.84 -37.91 -1.73
N THR A 288 1.20 -36.74 -1.57
CA THR A 288 1.27 -35.96 -0.32
C THR A 288 0.77 -36.78 0.85
N LYS A 289 -0.36 -37.45 0.69
CA LYS A 289 -0.96 -38.31 1.72
C LYS A 289 -0.02 -39.45 2.10
N ASP A 290 0.50 -40.21 1.11
CA ASP A 290 1.45 -41.30 1.34
C ASP A 290 2.67 -40.84 2.16
N MET A 291 3.27 -39.72 1.77
CA MET A 291 4.42 -39.13 2.45
C MET A 291 4.08 -38.72 3.89
N LEU A 292 2.98 -37.98 4.10
CA LEU A 292 2.59 -37.51 5.43
C LEU A 292 2.16 -38.66 6.35
N THR A 293 1.48 -39.68 5.82
CA THR A 293 1.12 -40.90 6.58
C THR A 293 2.36 -41.66 7.04
N HIS A 294 3.35 -41.82 6.15
CA HIS A 294 4.62 -42.44 6.51
C HIS A 294 5.33 -41.68 7.63
N LEU A 295 5.51 -40.37 7.46
CA LEU A 295 6.16 -39.52 8.46
C LEU A 295 5.40 -39.50 9.79
N ALA A 296 4.08 -39.38 9.76
CA ALA A 296 3.25 -39.39 10.97
C ALA A 296 3.38 -40.70 11.76
N LYS A 297 3.48 -41.85 11.06
CA LYS A 297 3.72 -43.15 11.70
C LYS A 297 5.08 -43.20 12.38
N GLU A 298 6.13 -42.77 11.70
CA GLU A 298 7.49 -42.79 12.25
C GLU A 298 7.68 -41.78 13.39
N PHE A 299 7.11 -40.57 13.27
CA PHE A 299 7.11 -39.59 14.37
C PHE A 299 6.38 -40.11 15.62
N SER A 300 5.28 -40.85 15.45
CA SER A 300 4.62 -41.49 16.59
C SER A 300 5.54 -42.49 17.30
N LYS A 301 6.35 -43.27 16.57
CA LYS A 301 7.32 -44.19 17.18
C LYS A 301 8.43 -43.43 17.91
N ILE A 302 8.90 -42.32 17.34
CA ILE A 302 9.90 -41.45 17.96
C ILE A 302 9.37 -40.94 19.29
N THR A 303 8.16 -40.35 19.32
CA THR A 303 7.54 -39.85 20.55
C THR A 303 7.36 -40.96 21.60
N THR A 304 6.95 -42.16 21.20
CA THR A 304 6.90 -43.30 22.13
C THR A 304 8.27 -43.61 22.71
N THR A 305 9.32 -43.64 21.88
CA THR A 305 10.70 -43.93 22.32
C THR A 305 11.21 -42.86 23.27
N GLU A 306 11.00 -41.58 22.96
CA GLU A 306 11.34 -40.46 23.84
C GLU A 306 10.66 -40.57 25.19
N ASN A 307 9.36 -40.84 25.21
CA ASN A 307 8.61 -41.03 26.44
C ASN A 307 9.14 -42.23 27.24
N THR A 308 9.45 -43.36 26.58
CA THR A 308 10.10 -44.51 27.22
C THR A 308 11.38 -44.10 27.96
N VAL A 309 12.29 -43.44 27.26
CA VAL A 309 13.59 -43.04 27.83
C VAL A 309 13.42 -41.97 28.92
N MET A 310 12.60 -40.94 28.68
CA MET A 310 12.49 -39.79 29.58
C MET A 310 11.66 -40.09 30.83
N SER A 311 10.60 -40.88 30.72
CA SER A 311 9.64 -41.04 31.80
C SER A 311 9.81 -42.34 32.59
N TYR A 312 10.36 -43.40 31.98
CA TYR A 312 10.32 -44.73 32.60
C TYR A 312 11.69 -45.28 33.01
N ILE A 313 12.79 -44.85 32.38
CA ILE A 313 14.14 -45.26 32.78
C ILE A 313 14.53 -44.55 34.07
N LYS A 314 14.75 -45.30 35.16
CA LYS A 314 15.12 -44.77 36.48
C LYS A 314 16.60 -44.51 36.67
N ASP A 315 17.46 -45.34 36.07
CA ASP A 315 18.92 -45.17 36.15
C ASP A 315 19.34 -43.88 35.43
N THR A 316 19.88 -42.94 36.19
CA THR A 316 20.24 -41.61 35.69
C THR A 316 21.37 -41.66 34.65
N SER A 317 22.34 -42.56 34.79
CA SER A 317 23.48 -42.66 33.88
C SER A 317 23.03 -43.24 32.53
N GLN A 318 22.26 -44.33 32.56
CA GLN A 318 21.71 -44.96 31.36
C GLN A 318 20.70 -44.04 30.65
N LYS A 319 19.84 -43.36 31.43
CA LYS A 319 18.92 -42.35 30.89
C LYS A 319 19.66 -41.21 30.20
N SER A 320 20.73 -40.69 30.82
CA SER A 320 21.54 -39.62 30.21
C SER A 320 22.15 -40.07 28.89
N LYS A 321 22.73 -41.28 28.84
CA LYS A 321 23.31 -41.82 27.62
C LYS A 321 22.29 -41.98 26.49
N LEU A 322 21.13 -42.56 26.79
CA LEU A 322 20.05 -42.71 25.81
C LEU A 322 19.49 -41.36 25.35
N ASN A 323 19.47 -40.35 26.23
CA ASN A 323 19.08 -38.98 25.86
C ASN A 323 20.08 -38.35 24.87
N ASP A 324 21.38 -38.53 25.09
CA ASP A 324 22.42 -38.04 24.18
C ASP A 324 22.30 -38.72 22.80
N ASP A 325 22.05 -40.03 22.79
CA ASP A 325 21.79 -40.78 21.56
C ASP A 325 20.52 -40.31 20.83
N LEU A 326 19.43 -40.02 21.56
CA LEU A 326 18.21 -39.42 21.00
C LEU A 326 18.48 -38.05 20.37
N GLN A 327 19.23 -37.18 21.04
CA GLN A 327 19.57 -35.87 20.50
C GLN A 327 20.40 -35.97 19.22
N LYS A 328 21.33 -36.93 19.15
CA LYS A 328 22.11 -37.20 17.94
C LYS A 328 21.21 -37.73 16.81
N ALA A 329 20.35 -38.69 17.11
CA ALA A 329 19.40 -39.25 16.13
C ALA A 329 18.47 -38.16 15.54
N HIS A 330 18.01 -37.22 16.36
CA HIS A 330 17.24 -36.06 15.88
C HIS A 330 18.03 -35.17 14.94
N LYS A 331 19.28 -34.84 15.26
CA LYS A 331 20.13 -34.04 14.37
C LYS A 331 20.33 -34.71 13.02
N ASP A 332 20.57 -36.02 13.03
CA ASP A 332 20.76 -36.82 11.80
C ASP A 332 19.46 -36.91 10.97
N LEU A 333 18.31 -37.06 11.63
CA LEU A 333 17.00 -37.03 10.98
C LEU A 333 16.70 -35.67 10.34
N GLN A 334 16.93 -34.57 11.05
CA GLN A 334 16.74 -33.22 10.53
C GLN A 334 17.60 -32.99 9.29
N LYS A 335 18.88 -33.36 9.33
CA LYS A 335 19.79 -33.29 8.18
C LYS A 335 19.31 -34.14 7.01
N SER A 336 18.82 -35.34 7.28
CA SER A 336 18.29 -36.26 6.25
C SER A 336 17.04 -35.70 5.57
N ILE A 337 16.11 -35.12 6.34
CA ILE A 337 14.91 -34.45 5.81
C ILE A 337 15.29 -33.27 4.90
N ARG A 338 16.23 -32.41 5.35
CA ARG A 338 16.71 -31.28 4.53
C ARG A 338 17.36 -31.77 3.24
N THR A 339 18.22 -32.79 3.33
CA THR A 339 18.89 -33.41 2.17
C THR A 339 17.88 -34.03 1.22
N ALA A 340 16.86 -34.70 1.74
CA ALA A 340 15.84 -35.35 0.93
C ALA A 340 15.04 -34.33 0.09
N PHE A 341 14.76 -33.17 0.67
CA PHE A 341 14.09 -32.07 -0.01
C PHE A 341 15.01 -31.33 -1.01
N GLY A 342 16.32 -31.37 -0.81
CA GLY A 342 17.33 -30.82 -1.73
C GLY A 342 17.11 -29.34 -2.08
N ASN A 343 16.67 -28.56 -1.09
CA ASN A 343 16.42 -27.12 -1.21
C ASN A 343 15.43 -26.73 -2.32
N GLY A 344 14.53 -27.64 -2.70
CA GLY A 344 13.54 -27.42 -3.76
C GLY A 344 14.14 -27.33 -5.17
N LYS A 345 15.40 -27.74 -5.34
CA LYS A 345 16.11 -27.76 -6.63
C LYS A 345 16.10 -29.14 -7.29
N LEU A 346 15.74 -30.17 -6.53
CA LEU A 346 15.67 -31.53 -7.04
C LEU A 346 14.39 -31.78 -7.84
N PRO A 347 14.42 -32.65 -8.87
CA PRO A 347 13.22 -33.13 -9.52
C PRO A 347 12.25 -33.77 -8.51
N LEU A 348 10.95 -33.62 -8.75
CA LEU A 348 9.90 -34.05 -7.83
C LEU A 348 9.97 -35.53 -7.47
N ASP A 349 10.22 -36.40 -8.46
CA ASP A 349 10.34 -37.83 -8.22
C ASP A 349 11.59 -38.19 -7.41
N THR A 350 12.67 -37.40 -7.53
CA THR A 350 13.87 -37.55 -6.70
C THR A 350 13.56 -37.18 -5.25
N ILE A 351 12.87 -36.05 -5.01
CA ILE A 351 12.47 -35.64 -3.66
C ILE A 351 11.61 -36.75 -3.02
N LYS A 352 10.62 -37.27 -3.76
CA LYS A 352 9.77 -38.36 -3.30
C LYS A 352 10.56 -39.60 -2.88
N GLN A 353 11.49 -40.06 -3.72
CA GLN A 353 12.31 -41.23 -3.40
C GLN A 353 13.21 -40.98 -2.19
N ASN A 354 13.80 -39.78 -2.10
CA ASN A 354 14.62 -39.44 -0.96
C ASN A 354 13.84 -39.46 0.36
N PHE A 355 12.60 -38.95 0.38
CA PHE A 355 11.75 -39.02 1.58
C PHE A 355 11.42 -40.46 2.00
N LYS A 356 11.24 -41.38 1.04
CA LYS A 356 11.04 -42.81 1.34
C LYS A 356 12.30 -43.49 1.89
N ASN A 357 13.47 -42.95 1.57
CA ASN A 357 14.77 -43.50 1.98
C ASN A 357 15.29 -42.89 3.30
N ILE A 358 14.53 -42.00 3.95
CA ILE A 358 14.91 -41.46 5.26
C ILE A 358 14.91 -42.61 6.27
N SER A 359 16.08 -42.87 6.86
CA SER A 359 16.23 -43.92 7.86
C SER A 359 15.81 -43.44 9.24
N PHE A 360 14.93 -44.22 9.87
CA PHE A 360 14.51 -44.05 11.26
C PHE A 360 15.13 -45.11 12.20
N HIS A 361 16.04 -45.95 11.67
CA HIS A 361 16.59 -47.11 12.36
C HIS A 361 17.23 -46.75 13.71
N LYS A 362 17.85 -45.58 13.82
CA LYS A 362 18.52 -45.16 15.05
C LYS A 362 17.55 -45.03 16.24
N PHE A 363 16.32 -44.61 15.99
CA PHE A 363 15.30 -44.54 17.04
C PHE A 363 14.81 -45.94 17.45
N GLU A 364 14.75 -46.88 16.51
CA GLU A 364 14.42 -48.29 16.80
C GLU A 364 15.52 -48.97 17.64
N GLU A 365 16.79 -48.71 17.34
CA GLU A 365 17.92 -49.16 18.17
C GLU A 365 17.85 -48.62 19.60
N ILE A 366 17.61 -47.31 19.75
CA ILE A 366 17.48 -46.66 21.07
C ILE A 366 16.31 -47.26 21.84
N LYS A 367 15.17 -47.49 21.17
CA LYS A 367 14.00 -48.13 21.80
C LYS A 367 14.33 -49.53 22.30
N ALA A 368 14.98 -50.36 21.49
CA ALA A 368 15.36 -51.71 21.89
C ALA A 368 16.31 -51.71 23.12
N GLN A 369 17.24 -50.75 23.18
CA GLN A 369 18.10 -50.57 24.36
C GLN A 369 17.31 -50.14 25.59
N ALA A 370 16.37 -49.19 25.45
CA ALA A 370 15.51 -48.75 26.53
C ALA A 370 14.62 -49.88 27.07
N ASP A 371 14.02 -50.68 26.19
CA ASP A 371 13.19 -51.82 26.56
C ASP A 371 13.99 -52.89 27.33
N LEU A 372 15.24 -53.15 26.93
CA LEU A 372 16.16 -54.04 27.66
C LEU A 372 16.46 -53.52 29.08
N ILE A 373 16.69 -52.22 29.22
CA ILE A 373 16.93 -51.61 30.53
C ILE A 373 15.68 -51.70 31.41
N LEU A 374 14.49 -51.41 30.86
CA LEU A 374 13.24 -51.51 31.61
C LEU A 374 12.99 -52.93 32.11
N LYS A 375 13.23 -53.94 31.27
CA LYS A 375 13.11 -55.35 31.67
C LYS A 375 14.02 -55.68 32.86
N ASN A 376 15.22 -55.11 32.91
CA ASN A 376 16.15 -55.32 34.02
C ASN A 376 15.83 -54.48 35.26
N GLN A 377 15.09 -53.37 35.11
CA GLN A 377 14.62 -52.52 36.22
C GLN A 377 13.38 -53.08 36.92
N PHE A 378 12.58 -53.90 36.23
CA PHE A 378 11.38 -54.57 36.74
C PHE A 378 11.47 -56.09 36.43
N PRO A 379 12.36 -56.83 37.12
CA PRO A 379 12.63 -58.24 36.86
C PRO A 379 11.43 -59.17 37.11
#